data_AF-A0A661WBK3-F1
#
_entry.id   AF-A0A661WBK3-F1
#
_cell.length_a   1.000
_cell.length_b   1.000
_cell.length_c   1.000
_cell.angle_alpha   90.00
_cell.angle_beta   90.00
_cell.angle_gamma   90.00
#
_symmetry.space_group_name_H-M   'P 1'
#
loop_
_entity.id
_entity.type
_entity.pdbx_description
1 polymer ?
#
loop_
_entity_poly.entity_id
_entity_poly.type
_entity_poly.pdbx_seq_one_letter_code
_entity_poly.pdbx_strand_id
1 'polypeptide(L)'
;MDEPSILDYLKSLFRFGRKDKIPFPKVEFVKIPIESESEPAGKLPWRSLLAVALAVIGQRSLEPANNNWMVAVVFYSLSLVFLLWAIAISEWRLAPSRSFEPFHDSLDIRVSFLLPAALFALVAFILFGGNLFTPLNLTLWFLAIACLVFAFWVKTADTVSIWEKIKKKVRFDTWRVRISGWHVLLFFVIILVIFFRVYQVNTIPAEPFSDHAEKILDVYDVTRGDTHIFFPRNTGREGLQMYLTVLVSAIFGTGLSFLSLKIG
;
A
#
# COMPACT_ATOMS: atom_id res chain seq x y z
N MET A 1 -39.12 35.75 -13.55
CA MET A 1 -38.01 35.93 -12.59
C MET A 1 -36.84 35.21 -13.20
N ASP A 2 -35.90 35.96 -13.77
CA ASP A 2 -34.76 35.42 -14.52
C ASP A 2 -33.72 34.90 -13.54
N GLU A 3 -33.56 33.58 -13.47
CA GLU A 3 -32.46 32.98 -12.72
C GLU A 3 -31.15 33.22 -13.47
N PRO A 4 -30.11 33.74 -12.80
CA PRO A 4 -28.84 34.02 -13.45
C PRO A 4 -28.19 32.73 -13.95
N SER A 5 -27.78 32.70 -15.21
CA SER A 5 -27.12 31.54 -15.80
C SER A 5 -25.67 31.43 -15.33
N ILE A 6 -25.08 30.24 -15.46
CA ILE A 6 -23.64 29.99 -15.18
C ILE A 6 -22.74 30.96 -15.97
N LEU A 7 -23.17 31.34 -17.18
CA LEU A 7 -22.47 32.29 -18.04
C LEU A 7 -22.41 33.69 -17.40
N ASP A 8 -23.48 34.12 -16.73
CA ASP A 8 -23.57 35.43 -16.09
C ASP A 8 -22.70 35.49 -14.84
N TYR A 9 -22.56 34.38 -14.13
CA TYR A 9 -21.59 34.24 -13.03
C TYR A 9 -20.14 34.36 -13.52
N LEU A 10 -19.77 33.62 -14.57
CA LEU A 10 -18.41 33.72 -15.14
C LEU A 10 -18.10 35.14 -15.62
N LYS A 11 -19.05 35.81 -16.28
CA LYS A 11 -18.91 37.22 -16.66
C LYS A 11 -18.73 38.15 -15.46
N SER A 12 -19.36 37.84 -14.32
CA SER A 12 -19.21 38.64 -13.09
C SER A 12 -17.80 38.52 -12.47
N LEU A 13 -17.13 37.37 -12.63
CA LEU A 13 -15.79 37.14 -12.08
C LEU A 13 -14.70 37.97 -12.76
N PHE A 14 -14.86 38.24 -14.06
CA PHE A 14 -13.89 38.98 -14.89
C PHE A 14 -14.14 40.50 -14.95
N ARG A 15 -15.25 41.00 -14.37
CA ARG A 15 -15.52 42.43 -14.28
C ARG A 15 -14.83 43.04 -13.06
N PHE A 16 -13.54 43.38 -13.24
CA PHE A 16 -12.78 44.14 -12.25
C PHE A 16 -13.45 45.51 -12.00
N GLY A 17 -13.99 45.73 -10.80
CA GLY A 17 -14.42 47.06 -10.34
C GLY A 17 -15.90 47.26 -9.98
N ARG A 18 -16.79 46.28 -10.18
CA ARG A 18 -18.17 46.34 -9.65
C ARG A 18 -18.41 45.26 -8.60
N LYS A 19 -18.93 45.66 -7.44
CA LYS A 19 -19.19 44.83 -6.24
C LYS A 19 -20.44 43.94 -6.36
N ASP A 20 -20.90 43.63 -7.57
CA ASP A 20 -22.11 42.83 -7.78
C ASP A 20 -21.73 41.35 -7.91
N LYS A 21 -21.27 40.75 -6.81
CA LYS A 21 -21.16 39.29 -6.73
C LYS A 21 -22.57 38.73 -6.56
N ILE A 22 -23.03 37.96 -7.55
CA ILE A 22 -24.32 37.26 -7.48
C ILE A 22 -24.27 36.32 -6.25
N PRO A 23 -25.15 36.50 -5.24
CA PRO A 23 -25.15 35.65 -4.07
C PRO A 23 -25.66 34.25 -4.42
N PHE A 24 -24.96 33.22 -3.94
CA PHE A 24 -25.46 31.85 -4.03
C PHE A 24 -26.75 31.71 -3.21
N PRO A 25 -27.78 30.99 -3.69
CA PRO A 25 -28.84 30.51 -2.82
C PRO A 25 -28.18 29.63 -1.76
N LYS A 26 -28.29 30.03 -0.48
CA LYS A 26 -27.90 29.18 0.64
C LYS A 26 -28.85 27.99 0.65
N VAL A 27 -28.40 26.86 0.14
CA VAL A 27 -29.11 25.59 0.30
C VAL A 27 -28.99 25.21 1.78
N GLU A 28 -30.04 25.47 2.55
CA GLU A 28 -30.17 24.92 3.90
C GLU A 28 -30.33 23.40 3.76
N PHE A 29 -29.25 22.67 4.02
CA PHE A 29 -29.30 21.22 4.15
C PHE A 29 -30.11 20.89 5.41
N VAL A 30 -31.39 20.55 5.21
CA VAL A 30 -32.22 19.97 6.26
C VAL A 30 -31.54 18.67 6.70
N LYS A 31 -30.95 18.69 7.89
CA LYS A 31 -30.43 17.48 8.55
C LYS A 31 -31.62 16.61 8.94
N ILE A 32 -31.98 15.67 8.07
CA ILE A 32 -32.88 14.59 8.45
C ILE A 32 -32.12 13.72 9.46
N PRO A 33 -32.65 13.45 10.66
CA PRO A 33 -32.03 12.51 11.59
C PRO A 33 -31.95 11.13 10.92
N ILE A 34 -30.73 10.64 10.70
CA ILE A 34 -30.52 9.29 10.18
C ILE A 34 -30.54 8.37 11.40
N GLU A 35 -31.63 7.63 11.55
CA GLU A 35 -31.72 6.53 12.48
C GLU A 35 -30.72 5.46 12.03
N SER A 36 -29.62 5.30 12.77
CA SER A 36 -28.60 4.31 12.45
C SER A 36 -29.09 2.93 12.88
N GLU A 37 -29.94 2.32 12.07
CA GLU A 37 -30.17 0.89 12.18
C GLU A 37 -28.88 0.18 11.74
N SER A 38 -28.08 -0.21 12.72
CA SER A 38 -26.98 -1.14 12.55
C SER A 38 -27.56 -2.50 12.20
N GLU A 39 -27.84 -2.74 10.91
CA GLU A 39 -28.21 -4.07 10.47
C GLU A 39 -27.10 -5.08 10.86
N PRO A 40 -27.47 -6.24 11.40
CA PRO A 40 -26.50 -7.23 11.87
C PRO A 40 -25.61 -7.67 10.70
N ALA A 41 -24.32 -7.86 11.00
CA ALA A 41 -23.33 -8.38 10.05
C ALA A 41 -23.91 -9.59 9.29
N GLY A 42 -23.88 -9.53 7.96
CA GLY A 42 -24.45 -10.55 7.09
C GLY A 42 -23.97 -11.96 7.49
N LYS A 43 -24.90 -12.91 7.56
CA LYS A 43 -24.57 -14.32 7.83
C LYS A 43 -23.57 -14.82 6.78
N LEU A 44 -22.61 -15.66 7.19
CA LEU A 44 -21.61 -16.25 6.29
C LEU A 44 -22.29 -16.90 5.06
N PRO A 45 -21.88 -16.58 3.82
CA PRO A 45 -22.54 -17.06 2.59
C PRO A 45 -22.11 -18.50 2.27
N TRP A 46 -22.53 -19.45 3.12
CA TRP A 46 -22.07 -20.84 3.06
C TRP A 46 -22.51 -21.56 1.78
N ARG A 47 -23.63 -21.17 1.16
CA ARG A 47 -24.12 -21.80 -0.09
C ARG A 47 -23.21 -21.46 -1.26
N SER A 48 -22.82 -20.19 -1.34
CA SER A 48 -21.85 -19.70 -2.31
C SER A 48 -20.47 -20.34 -2.12
N LEU A 49 -20.01 -20.47 -0.86
CA LEU A 49 -18.76 -21.18 -0.55
C LEU A 49 -18.83 -22.66 -0.94
N LEU A 50 -19.97 -23.32 -0.70
CA LEU A 50 -20.19 -24.71 -1.06
C LEU A 50 -20.24 -24.91 -2.58
N ALA A 51 -20.87 -23.99 -3.32
CA ALA A 51 -20.87 -24.02 -4.79
C ALA A 51 -19.44 -23.99 -5.35
N VAL A 52 -18.58 -23.10 -4.82
CA VAL A 52 -17.16 -23.04 -5.21
C VAL A 52 -16.41 -24.31 -4.83
N ALA A 53 -16.59 -24.82 -3.61
CA ALA A 53 -15.93 -26.05 -3.17
C ALA A 53 -16.28 -27.25 -4.07
N LEU A 54 -17.57 -27.39 -4.44
CA LEU A 54 -18.03 -28.43 -5.36
C LEU A 54 -17.44 -28.26 -6.76
N ALA A 55 -17.34 -27.03 -7.27
CA ALA A 55 -16.71 -26.75 -8.56
C ALA A 55 -15.22 -27.11 -8.58
N VAL A 56 -14.49 -26.83 -7.49
CA VAL A 56 -13.08 -27.22 -7.34
C VAL A 56 -12.91 -28.73 -7.31
N ILE A 57 -13.79 -29.46 -6.62
CA ILE A 57 -13.78 -30.94 -6.61
C ILE A 57 -14.06 -31.48 -8.02
N GLY A 58 -15.05 -30.90 -8.72
CA GLY A 58 -15.34 -31.22 -10.12
C GLY A 58 -14.14 -30.99 -11.04
N GLN A 59 -13.48 -29.83 -10.92
CA GLN A 59 -12.27 -29.50 -11.69
C GLN A 59 -11.13 -30.49 -11.42
N ARG A 60 -10.89 -30.85 -10.15
CA ARG A 60 -9.84 -31.80 -9.77
C ARG A 60 -10.08 -33.19 -10.38
N SER A 61 -11.35 -33.59 -10.53
CA SER A 61 -11.70 -34.88 -11.16
C SER A 61 -11.47 -34.93 -12.68
N LEU A 62 -11.20 -33.79 -13.32
CA LEU A 62 -10.83 -33.68 -14.73
C LEU A 62 -9.31 -33.59 -14.94
N GLU A 63 -8.51 -33.61 -13.86
CA GLU A 63 -7.05 -33.58 -13.98
C GLU A 63 -6.53 -34.85 -14.71
N PRO A 64 -5.47 -34.74 -15.53
CA PRO A 64 -5.01 -35.83 -16.41
C PRO A 64 -4.71 -37.15 -15.70
N ALA A 65 -4.33 -37.10 -14.42
CA ALA A 65 -3.96 -38.28 -13.64
C ALA A 65 -5.16 -39.17 -13.24
N ASN A 66 -6.39 -38.64 -13.20
CA ASN A 66 -7.56 -39.38 -12.73
C ASN A 66 -8.86 -38.87 -13.39
N ASN A 67 -8.81 -38.69 -14.71
CA ASN A 67 -9.88 -38.08 -15.51
C ASN A 67 -11.18 -38.91 -15.43
N ASN A 68 -12.07 -38.50 -14.53
CA ASN A 68 -13.39 -39.08 -14.33
C ASN A 68 -14.46 -38.03 -14.64
N TRP A 69 -14.78 -37.91 -15.92
CA TRP A 69 -15.74 -36.94 -16.42
C TRP A 69 -17.15 -37.10 -15.81
N MET A 70 -17.57 -38.32 -15.45
CA MET A 70 -18.87 -38.54 -14.81
C MET A 70 -18.94 -37.87 -13.44
N VAL A 71 -17.87 -38.01 -12.64
CA VAL A 71 -17.74 -37.35 -11.34
C VAL A 71 -17.73 -35.83 -11.51
N ALA A 72 -17.00 -35.32 -12.50
CA ALA A 72 -16.98 -33.89 -12.80
C ALA A 72 -18.38 -33.34 -13.10
N VAL A 73 -19.14 -34.00 -13.97
CA VAL A 73 -20.50 -33.58 -14.35
C VAL A 73 -21.42 -33.53 -13.13
N VAL A 74 -21.35 -34.51 -12.23
CA VAL A 74 -22.15 -34.52 -11.00
C VAL A 74 -21.79 -33.33 -10.11
N PHE A 75 -20.51 -33.09 -9.85
CA PHE A 75 -20.06 -32.00 -8.98
C PHE A 75 -20.33 -30.61 -9.57
N TYR A 76 -20.20 -30.43 -10.88
CA TYR A 76 -20.59 -29.19 -11.54
C TYR A 76 -22.10 -28.97 -11.53
N SER A 77 -22.90 -30.02 -11.69
CA SER A 77 -24.36 -29.91 -11.60
C SER A 77 -24.80 -29.50 -10.20
N LEU A 78 -24.20 -30.09 -9.16
CA LEU A 78 -24.47 -29.69 -7.77
C LEU A 78 -24.00 -28.26 -7.48
N SER A 79 -22.81 -27.87 -7.97
CA SER A 79 -22.32 -26.49 -7.86
C SER A 79 -23.29 -25.48 -8.47
N LEU A 80 -23.82 -25.78 -9.66
CA LEU A 80 -24.80 -24.94 -10.34
C LEU A 80 -26.10 -24.80 -9.52
N VAL A 81 -26.60 -25.90 -8.94
CA VAL A 81 -27.79 -25.86 -8.08
C VAL A 81 -27.58 -24.94 -6.86
N PHE A 82 -26.44 -25.07 -6.17
CA PHE A 82 -26.13 -24.22 -5.02
C PHE A 82 -25.92 -22.75 -5.40
N LEU A 83 -25.33 -22.49 -6.57
CA LEU A 83 -25.15 -21.13 -7.08
C LEU A 83 -26.51 -20.48 -7.40
N LEU A 84 -27.38 -21.18 -8.14
CA LEU A 84 -28.72 -20.69 -8.45
C LEU A 84 -29.55 -20.47 -7.18
N TRP A 85 -29.38 -21.32 -6.17
CA TRP A 85 -30.04 -21.17 -4.89
C TRP A 85 -29.54 -19.94 -4.11
N ALA A 86 -28.23 -19.69 -4.12
CA ALA A 86 -27.64 -18.49 -3.51
C ALA A 86 -28.12 -17.21 -4.18
N ILE A 87 -28.25 -17.21 -5.52
CA ILE A 87 -28.80 -16.09 -6.30
C ILE A 87 -30.29 -15.88 -5.97
N ALA A 88 -31.09 -16.95 -5.91
CA ALA A 88 -32.52 -16.87 -5.62
C ALA A 88 -32.84 -16.28 -4.24
N ILE A 89 -31.98 -16.49 -3.25
CA ILE A 89 -32.13 -15.93 -1.90
C ILE A 89 -31.48 -14.52 -1.77
N SER A 90 -30.84 -14.03 -2.84
CA SER A 90 -30.02 -12.82 -2.80
C SER A 90 -29.02 -12.87 -1.64
N GLU A 91 -28.32 -14.00 -1.50
CA GLU A 91 -27.31 -14.21 -0.43
C GLU A 91 -26.21 -13.12 -0.48
N TRP A 92 -25.98 -12.58 -1.68
CA TRP A 92 -25.10 -11.45 -1.94
C TRP A 92 -25.89 -10.15 -1.85
N ARG A 93 -25.97 -9.56 -0.66
CA ARG A 93 -26.45 -8.19 -0.50
C ARG A 93 -25.26 -7.25 -0.40
N LEU A 94 -25.26 -6.21 -1.23
CA LEU A 94 -24.35 -5.09 -1.07
C LEU A 94 -24.61 -4.47 0.31
N ALA A 95 -23.55 -4.23 1.08
CA ALA A 95 -23.67 -3.45 2.29
C ALA A 95 -24.30 -2.09 1.94
N PRO A 96 -25.24 -1.58 2.77
CA PRO A 96 -25.83 -0.27 2.51
C PRO A 96 -24.71 0.76 2.39
N SER A 97 -24.82 1.63 1.38
CA SER A 97 -23.85 2.71 1.20
C SER A 97 -23.85 3.56 2.47
N ARG A 98 -22.69 3.64 3.13
CA ARG A 98 -22.52 4.53 4.28
C ARG A 98 -22.91 5.95 3.84
N SER A 99 -23.73 6.62 4.65
CA SER A 99 -24.13 8.00 4.38
C SER A 99 -22.89 8.86 4.14
N PHE A 100 -22.90 9.59 3.03
CA PHE A 100 -21.82 10.49 2.65
C PHE A 100 -21.80 11.62 3.68
N GLU A 101 -20.84 11.60 4.60
CA GLU A 101 -20.52 12.79 5.36
C GLU A 101 -19.82 13.75 4.41
N PRO A 102 -20.36 14.97 4.18
CA PRO A 102 -19.67 15.97 3.38
C PRO A 102 -18.39 16.37 4.10
N PHE A 103 -17.30 15.68 3.79
CA PHE A 103 -15.98 16.06 4.24
C PHE A 103 -15.54 17.27 3.42
N HIS A 104 -15.52 18.44 4.07
CA HIS A 104 -14.95 19.63 3.49
C HIS A 104 -13.43 19.48 3.50
N ASP A 105 -12.87 19.10 2.36
CA ASP A 105 -11.43 19.13 2.16
C ASP A 105 -10.98 20.59 2.04
N SER A 106 -10.25 21.07 3.05
CA SER A 106 -9.62 22.39 2.99
C SER A 106 -8.49 22.31 1.98
N LEU A 107 -8.72 22.80 0.75
CA LEU A 107 -7.73 22.90 -0.33
C LEU A 107 -6.64 23.97 -0.04
N ASP A 108 -6.27 24.14 1.24
CA ASP A 108 -5.31 25.12 1.70
C ASP A 108 -3.89 24.64 1.38
N ILE A 109 -3.25 25.31 0.42
CA ILE A 109 -1.89 25.01 -0.01
C ILE A 109 -0.96 26.14 0.42
N ARG A 110 0.12 25.80 1.14
CA ARG A 110 1.15 26.77 1.54
C ARG A 110 2.16 26.97 0.41
N VAL A 111 1.86 27.89 -0.49
CA VAL A 111 2.68 28.21 -1.68
C VAL A 111 4.13 28.54 -1.32
N SER A 112 4.38 29.12 -0.14
CA SER A 112 5.73 29.42 0.37
C SER A 112 6.63 28.18 0.48
N PHE A 113 6.06 27.00 0.67
CA PHE A 113 6.80 25.73 0.67
C PHE A 113 6.71 25.01 -0.67
N LEU A 114 5.65 25.24 -1.45
CA LEU A 114 5.46 24.62 -2.76
C LEU A 114 6.51 25.09 -3.78
N LEU A 115 6.79 26.40 -3.84
CA LEU A 115 7.76 26.94 -4.81
C LEU A 115 9.20 26.43 -4.54
N PRO A 116 9.73 26.46 -3.30
CA PRO A 116 11.00 25.81 -2.99
C PRO A 116 11.00 24.31 -3.24
N ALA A 117 9.89 23.59 -2.94
CA ALA A 117 9.79 22.17 -3.21
C ALA A 117 9.98 21.86 -4.71
N ALA A 118 9.30 22.61 -5.58
CA ALA A 118 9.42 22.45 -7.03
C ALA A 118 10.83 22.78 -7.52
N LEU A 119 11.44 23.86 -7.01
CA LEU A 119 12.82 24.23 -7.36
C LEU A 119 13.83 23.15 -6.95
N PHE A 120 13.78 22.70 -5.70
CA PHE A 120 14.68 21.66 -5.20
C PHE A 120 14.46 20.33 -5.93
N ALA A 121 13.21 19.97 -6.24
CA ALA A 121 12.91 18.78 -7.02
C ALA A 121 13.51 18.85 -8.42
N LEU A 122 13.38 20.00 -9.11
CA LEU A 122 13.94 20.21 -10.44
C LEU A 122 15.47 20.12 -10.44
N VAL A 123 16.13 20.79 -9.49
CA VAL A 123 17.59 20.74 -9.37
C VAL A 123 18.06 19.33 -9.01
N ALA A 124 17.40 18.66 -8.06
CA ALA A 124 17.71 17.28 -7.71
C ALA A 124 17.56 16.35 -8.92
N PHE A 125 16.49 16.48 -9.71
CA PHE A 125 16.26 15.71 -10.92
C PHE A 125 17.42 15.84 -11.92
N ILE A 126 17.87 17.06 -12.21
CA ILE A 126 19.01 17.30 -13.10
C ILE A 126 20.28 16.65 -12.54
N LEU A 127 20.54 16.78 -11.23
CA LEU A 127 21.72 16.19 -10.59
C LEU A 127 21.66 14.66 -10.49
N PHE A 128 20.49 14.03 -10.55
CA PHE A 128 20.34 12.59 -10.63
C PHE A 128 20.60 12.03 -12.04
N GLY A 129 20.69 12.89 -13.06
CA GLY A 129 20.92 12.46 -14.46
C GLY A 129 22.22 11.65 -14.66
N GLY A 130 23.20 11.80 -13.76
CA GLY A 130 24.44 11.01 -13.76
C GLY A 130 24.32 9.59 -13.21
N ASN A 131 23.12 9.14 -12.82
CA ASN A 131 22.87 7.80 -12.24
C ASN A 131 23.72 7.50 -10.99
N LEU A 132 23.94 8.50 -10.14
CA LEU A 132 24.70 8.39 -8.90
C LEU A 132 23.97 9.10 -7.75
N PHE A 133 23.97 8.50 -6.57
CA PHE A 133 23.60 9.18 -5.34
C PHE A 133 24.80 10.00 -4.83
N THR A 134 24.62 11.30 -4.74
CA THR A 134 25.62 12.22 -4.18
C THR A 134 25.03 12.89 -2.94
N PRO A 135 25.85 13.34 -1.98
CA PRO A 135 25.33 14.06 -0.83
C PRO A 135 24.49 15.28 -1.23
N LEU A 136 24.87 15.96 -2.31
CA LEU A 136 24.16 17.13 -2.83
C LEU A 136 22.77 16.78 -3.38
N ASN A 137 22.68 15.80 -4.30
CA ASN A 137 21.39 15.45 -4.90
C ASN A 137 20.43 14.84 -3.88
N LEU A 138 20.92 14.01 -2.96
CA LEU A 138 20.13 13.47 -1.86
C LEU A 138 19.61 14.57 -0.94
N THR A 139 20.47 15.52 -0.55
CA THR A 139 20.05 16.62 0.33
C THR A 139 18.97 17.46 -0.33
N LEU A 140 19.14 17.84 -1.60
CA LEU A 140 18.13 18.60 -2.34
C LEU A 140 16.83 17.82 -2.51
N TRP A 141 16.91 16.52 -2.77
CA TRP A 141 15.75 15.65 -2.88
C TRP A 141 14.98 15.55 -1.56
N PHE A 142 15.66 15.32 -0.44
CA PHE A 142 15.02 15.29 0.88
C PHE A 142 14.41 16.64 1.26
N LEU A 143 15.08 17.76 0.93
CA LEU A 143 14.52 19.10 1.12
C LEU A 143 13.26 19.30 0.26
N ALA A 144 13.27 18.84 -1.00
CA ALA A 144 12.10 18.90 -1.86
C ALA A 144 10.91 18.15 -1.26
N ILE A 145 11.14 16.91 -0.78
CA ILE A 145 10.10 16.10 -0.10
C ILE A 145 9.60 16.80 1.16
N ALA A 146 10.50 17.29 2.01
CA ALA A 146 10.12 17.96 3.25
C ALA A 146 9.27 19.20 2.96
N CYS A 147 9.70 20.07 2.03
CA CYS A 147 8.93 21.23 1.60
C CYS A 147 7.58 20.84 1.00
N LEU A 148 7.52 19.77 0.19
CA LEU A 148 6.26 19.28 -0.37
C LEU A 148 5.29 18.83 0.73
N VAL A 149 5.77 18.04 1.69
CA VAL A 149 4.98 17.62 2.85
C VAL A 149 4.46 18.83 3.62
N PHE A 150 5.30 19.84 3.90
CA PHE A 150 4.88 21.06 4.59
C PHE A 150 3.93 21.95 3.78
N ALA A 151 4.01 21.91 2.45
CA ALA A 151 3.12 22.65 1.55
C ALA A 151 1.66 22.18 1.67
N PHE A 152 1.46 20.86 1.84
CA PHE A 152 0.15 20.22 1.95
C PHE A 152 -0.21 19.83 3.41
N TRP A 153 0.60 20.22 4.40
CA TRP A 153 0.34 19.85 5.78
C TRP A 153 -0.81 20.67 6.39
N VAL A 154 -2.01 20.08 6.44
CA VAL A 154 -3.18 20.65 7.12
C VAL A 154 -3.06 20.42 8.63
N LYS A 155 -3.14 21.50 9.42
CA LYS A 155 -3.22 21.39 10.90
C LYS A 155 -4.68 21.15 11.28
N THR A 156 -5.07 19.90 11.51
CA THR A 156 -6.38 19.61 12.10
C THR A 156 -6.37 20.05 13.57
N ALA A 157 -7.35 20.86 13.98
CA ALA A 157 -7.45 21.44 15.33
C ALA A 157 -7.43 20.38 16.47
N ASP A 158 -7.81 19.12 16.18
CA ASP A 158 -7.84 18.01 17.14
C ASP A 158 -6.60 17.10 17.12
N THR A 159 -5.48 17.57 16.58
CA THR A 159 -4.21 16.83 16.66
C THR A 159 -3.59 16.96 18.05
N VAL A 160 -4.15 16.22 19.03
CA VAL A 160 -3.39 15.81 20.21
C VAL A 160 -2.07 15.22 19.70
N SER A 161 -0.95 15.82 20.08
CA SER A 161 0.37 15.46 19.59
C SER A 161 0.56 13.95 19.66
N ILE A 162 1.01 13.33 18.59
CA ILE A 162 1.28 11.88 18.53
C ILE A 162 2.18 11.47 19.71
N TRP A 163 3.10 12.36 20.09
CA TRP A 163 3.96 12.21 21.26
C TRP A 163 3.22 12.21 22.59
N GLU A 164 2.16 13.00 22.74
CA GLU A 164 1.29 12.96 23.93
C GLU A 164 0.43 11.70 23.97
N LYS A 165 -0.05 11.22 22.81
CA LYS A 165 -0.76 9.93 22.73
C LYS A 165 0.16 8.77 23.11
N ILE A 166 1.40 8.75 22.62
CA ILE A 166 2.41 7.75 22.98
C ILE A 166 2.78 7.86 24.47
N LYS A 167 3.06 9.06 24.98
CA LYS A 167 3.37 9.25 26.42
C LYS A 167 2.21 8.82 27.33
N LYS A 168 0.97 9.13 26.97
CA LYS A 168 -0.21 8.68 27.72
C LYS A 168 -0.35 7.15 27.67
N LYS A 169 -0.14 6.53 26.51
CA LYS A 169 -0.19 5.07 26.36
C LYS A 169 0.94 4.36 27.11
N VAL A 170 2.13 4.94 27.16
CA VAL A 170 3.29 4.37 27.88
C VAL A 170 3.22 4.62 29.40
N ARG A 171 2.64 5.73 29.86
CA ARG A 171 2.51 6.04 31.31
C ARG A 171 1.33 5.34 32.00
N PHE A 172 0.29 4.93 31.28
CA PHE A 172 -0.95 4.42 31.90
C PHE A 172 -1.32 2.98 31.54
N ASP A 173 -0.63 2.32 30.61
CA ASP A 173 -1.01 0.98 30.17
C ASP A 173 -0.15 -0.07 30.87
N THR A 174 -0.70 -0.73 31.90
CA THR A 174 -0.19 -2.04 32.30
C THR A 174 -0.30 -2.93 31.07
N TRP A 175 0.81 -3.27 30.42
CA TRP A 175 0.82 -3.98 29.15
C TRP A 175 0.21 -5.37 29.32
N ARG A 176 -1.11 -5.49 29.22
CA ARG A 176 -1.85 -6.73 29.38
C ARG A 176 -1.90 -7.44 28.04
N VAL A 177 -0.77 -8.01 27.65
CA VAL A 177 -0.69 -8.87 26.46
C VAL A 177 -1.50 -10.14 26.75
N ARG A 178 -2.72 -10.21 26.21
CA ARG A 178 -3.56 -11.40 26.28
C ARG A 178 -3.11 -12.36 25.18
N ILE A 179 -2.24 -13.29 25.53
CA ILE A 179 -1.83 -14.38 24.61
C ILE A 179 -3.00 -15.34 24.48
N SER A 180 -3.69 -15.29 23.33
CA SER A 180 -4.68 -16.31 22.95
C SER A 180 -4.00 -17.48 22.22
N GLY A 181 -4.69 -18.62 22.09
CA GLY A 181 -4.20 -19.77 21.32
C GLY A 181 -3.84 -19.44 19.86
N TRP A 182 -4.48 -18.42 19.28
CA TRP A 182 -4.13 -17.91 17.94
C TRP A 182 -2.73 -17.29 17.88
N HIS A 183 -2.32 -16.56 18.92
CA HIS A 183 -0.97 -15.98 19.00
C HIS A 183 0.08 -17.09 19.11
N VAL A 184 -0.23 -18.16 19.84
CA VAL A 184 0.64 -19.34 19.94
C VAL A 184 0.78 -20.01 18.58
N LEU A 185 -0.33 -20.20 17.85
CA LEU A 185 -0.29 -20.75 16.50
C LEU A 185 0.55 -19.87 15.56
N LEU A 186 0.31 -18.56 15.54
CA LEU A 186 1.09 -17.62 14.72
C LEU A 186 2.57 -17.67 15.06
N PHE A 187 2.91 -17.71 16.35
CA PHE A 187 4.28 -17.83 16.81
C PHE A 187 4.94 -19.11 16.28
N PHE A 188 4.26 -20.26 16.36
CA PHE A 188 4.75 -21.52 15.78
C PHE A 188 4.91 -21.45 14.27
N VAL A 189 3.97 -20.84 13.55
CA VAL A 189 4.07 -20.66 12.10
C VAL A 189 5.26 -19.77 11.73
N ILE A 190 5.48 -18.68 12.46
CA ILE A 190 6.64 -17.79 12.26
C ILE A 190 7.94 -18.57 12.47
N ILE A 191 8.06 -19.35 13.55
CA ILE A 191 9.24 -20.19 13.80
C ILE A 191 9.43 -21.18 12.65
N LEU A 192 8.36 -21.82 12.18
CA LEU A 192 8.44 -22.80 11.09
C LEU A 192 8.92 -22.15 9.79
N VAL A 193 8.41 -20.97 9.45
CA VAL A 193 8.84 -20.21 8.27
C VAL A 193 10.31 -19.79 8.38
N ILE A 194 10.72 -19.28 9.54
CA ILE A 194 12.12 -18.90 9.78
C ILE A 194 13.04 -20.13 9.67
N PHE A 195 12.63 -21.26 10.26
CA PHE A 195 13.36 -22.51 10.19
C PHE A 195 13.59 -22.91 8.73
N PHE A 196 12.53 -23.04 7.93
CA PHE A 196 12.70 -23.43 6.52
C PHE A 196 13.47 -22.42 5.68
N ARG A 197 13.43 -21.13 6.04
CA ARG A 197 14.14 -20.09 5.29
C ARG A 197 15.62 -19.99 5.63
N VAL A 198 16.03 -20.30 6.87
CA VAL A 198 17.38 -20.03 7.37
C VAL A 198 18.19 -21.30 7.68
N TYR A 199 17.53 -22.44 7.95
CA TYR A 199 18.19 -23.67 8.44
C TYR A 199 19.40 -24.12 7.61
N GLN A 200 19.35 -23.93 6.29
CA GLN A 200 20.42 -24.29 5.35
C GLN A 200 20.83 -23.15 4.43
N VAL A 201 20.68 -21.90 4.89
CA VAL A 201 20.97 -20.72 4.05
C VAL A 201 22.41 -20.71 3.53
N ASN A 202 23.38 -21.19 4.31
CA ASN A 202 24.78 -21.23 3.88
C ASN A 202 25.04 -22.36 2.86
N THR A 203 24.40 -23.51 3.03
CA THR A 203 24.71 -24.74 2.28
C THR A 203 23.88 -24.91 1.01
N ILE A 204 22.66 -24.34 0.94
CA ILE A 204 21.75 -24.51 -0.19
C ILE A 204 21.32 -23.15 -0.75
N PRO A 205 21.39 -22.95 -2.07
CA PRO A 205 22.23 -23.70 -3.02
C PRO A 205 23.73 -23.51 -2.70
N ALA A 206 24.56 -24.52 -2.97
CA ALA A 206 26.00 -24.45 -2.66
C ALA A 206 26.74 -23.47 -3.58
N GLU A 207 26.40 -23.45 -4.87
CA GLU A 207 27.08 -22.68 -5.89
C GLU A 207 26.21 -21.50 -6.40
N PRO A 208 26.81 -20.33 -6.65
CA PRO A 208 26.13 -19.20 -7.27
C PRO A 208 25.90 -19.44 -8.77
N PHE A 209 24.80 -18.89 -9.30
CA PHE A 209 24.53 -18.79 -10.74
C PHE A 209 25.04 -17.47 -11.31
N SER A 210 25.04 -17.33 -12.65
CA SER A 210 25.51 -16.12 -13.35
C SER A 210 24.92 -14.82 -12.79
N ASP A 211 23.61 -14.81 -12.51
CA ASP A 211 22.93 -13.64 -11.93
C ASP A 211 23.52 -13.23 -10.58
N HIS A 212 23.86 -14.20 -9.73
CA HIS A 212 24.47 -13.94 -8.42
C HIS A 212 25.90 -13.42 -8.54
N ALA A 213 26.68 -13.92 -9.49
CA ALA A 213 28.02 -13.41 -9.75
C ALA A 213 27.98 -11.94 -10.20
N GLU A 214 27.05 -11.60 -11.09
CA GLU A 214 26.86 -10.21 -11.53
C GLU A 214 26.43 -9.29 -10.38
N LYS A 215 25.55 -9.76 -9.49
CA LYS A 215 25.16 -8.99 -8.30
C LYS A 215 26.31 -8.78 -7.33
N ILE A 216 27.17 -9.77 -7.14
CA ILE A 216 28.37 -9.61 -6.30
C ILE A 216 29.32 -8.56 -6.88
N LEU A 217 29.44 -8.48 -8.22
CA LEU A 217 30.19 -7.40 -8.88
C LEU A 217 29.53 -6.03 -8.67
N ASP A 218 28.20 -5.94 -8.76
CA ASP A 218 27.47 -4.72 -8.43
C ASP A 218 27.72 -4.28 -6.97
N VAL A 219 27.71 -5.23 -6.02
CA VAL A 219 28.02 -4.99 -4.60
C VAL A 219 29.48 -4.56 -4.42
N TYR A 220 30.41 -5.16 -5.16
CA TYR A 220 31.83 -4.77 -5.15
C TYR A 220 32.01 -3.31 -5.57
N ASP A 221 31.33 -2.85 -6.63
CA ASP A 221 31.39 -1.46 -7.06
C ASP A 221 30.88 -0.51 -5.97
N VAL A 222 29.79 -0.87 -5.28
CA VAL A 222 29.30 -0.08 -4.13
C VAL A 222 30.36 0.02 -3.03
N THR A 223 31.09 -1.07 -2.73
CA THR A 223 32.20 -1.01 -1.74
C THR A 223 33.35 -0.11 -2.17
N ARG A 224 33.49 0.18 -3.47
CA ARG A 224 34.47 1.14 -4.01
C ARG A 224 33.99 2.59 -4.00
N GLY A 225 32.73 2.82 -3.63
CA GLY A 225 32.12 4.15 -3.60
C GLY A 225 31.26 4.47 -4.83
N ASP A 226 31.01 3.50 -5.72
CA ASP A 226 30.12 3.71 -6.86
C ASP A 226 28.66 3.63 -6.39
N THR A 227 28.09 4.80 -6.10
CA THR A 227 26.75 4.93 -5.54
C THR A 227 25.66 4.96 -6.61
N HIS A 228 25.64 3.97 -7.51
CA HIS A 228 24.67 3.93 -8.59
C HIS A 228 23.21 3.85 -8.12
N ILE A 229 22.34 4.63 -8.78
CA ILE A 229 20.89 4.58 -8.52
C ILE A 229 20.31 3.32 -9.18
N PHE A 230 20.71 3.08 -10.42
CA PHE A 230 20.34 1.94 -11.24
C PHE A 230 21.61 1.21 -11.71
N PHE A 231 21.63 -0.11 -11.54
CA PHE A 231 22.77 -0.95 -11.90
C PHE A 231 22.51 -1.55 -13.28
N PRO A 232 23.28 -1.21 -14.34
CA PRO A 232 22.96 -1.61 -15.70
C PRO A 232 23.29 -3.07 -16.05
N ARG A 233 23.99 -3.79 -15.17
CA ARG A 233 24.32 -5.23 -15.38
C ARG A 233 23.05 -6.08 -15.38
N ASN A 234 23.09 -7.20 -16.11
CA ASN A 234 21.98 -8.11 -16.36
C ASN A 234 20.60 -7.44 -16.55
N THR A 235 20.40 -6.71 -17.63
CA THR A 235 19.11 -6.06 -17.98
C THR A 235 18.65 -4.93 -17.05
N GLY A 236 19.49 -4.54 -16.08
CA GLY A 236 19.19 -3.42 -15.20
C GLY A 236 18.49 -3.84 -13.90
N ARG A 237 18.94 -3.28 -12.78
CA ARG A 237 18.44 -3.61 -11.43
C ARG A 237 18.40 -2.38 -10.53
N GLU A 238 17.48 -2.37 -9.56
CA GLU A 238 17.44 -1.37 -8.50
C GLU A 238 18.58 -1.54 -7.50
N GLY A 239 19.11 -0.42 -6.99
CA GLY A 239 20.28 -0.44 -6.11
C GLY A 239 20.05 -0.91 -4.67
N LEU A 240 18.79 -0.97 -4.20
CA LEU A 240 18.50 -1.24 -2.78
C LEU A 240 19.12 -2.56 -2.29
N GLN A 241 19.01 -3.63 -3.10
CA GLN A 241 19.59 -4.93 -2.76
C GLN A 241 21.11 -4.80 -2.56
N MET A 242 21.82 -4.10 -3.45
CA MET A 242 23.27 -3.97 -3.42
C MET A 242 23.74 -3.23 -2.16
N TYR A 243 23.08 -2.12 -1.83
CA TYR A 243 23.36 -1.37 -0.59
C TYR A 243 23.07 -2.20 0.66
N LEU A 244 21.96 -2.93 0.68
CA LEU A 244 21.60 -3.81 1.79
C LEU A 244 22.61 -4.95 1.94
N THR A 245 23.07 -5.55 0.84
CA THR A 245 24.10 -6.59 0.86
C THR A 245 25.45 -6.05 1.36
N VAL A 246 25.85 -4.81 1.01
CA VAL A 246 27.03 -4.17 1.61
C VAL A 246 26.85 -3.99 3.12
N LEU A 247 25.69 -3.52 3.56
CA LEU A 247 25.38 -3.36 4.99
C LEU A 247 25.43 -4.71 5.73
N VAL A 248 24.84 -5.76 5.16
CA VAL A 248 24.88 -7.13 5.69
C VAL A 248 26.32 -7.64 5.77
N SER A 249 27.10 -7.47 4.69
CA SER A 249 28.52 -7.85 4.67
C SER A 249 29.31 -7.12 5.76
N ALA A 250 29.02 -5.85 6.02
CA ALA A 250 29.68 -5.06 7.06
C ALA A 250 29.26 -5.47 8.49
N ILE A 251 27.98 -5.77 8.71
CA ILE A 251 27.45 -6.16 10.04
C ILE A 251 27.88 -7.58 10.42
N PHE A 252 27.78 -8.53 9.49
CA PHE A 252 28.01 -9.95 9.76
C PHE A 252 29.43 -10.42 9.40
N GLY A 253 30.25 -9.56 8.78
CA GLY A 253 31.62 -9.90 8.39
C GLY A 253 31.71 -11.00 7.33
N THR A 254 30.65 -11.22 6.55
CA THR A 254 30.54 -12.29 5.55
C THR A 254 31.26 -11.96 4.23
N GLY A 255 31.72 -10.72 4.06
CA GLY A 255 32.46 -10.26 2.88
C GLY A 255 31.64 -10.25 1.59
N LEU A 256 32.33 -10.17 0.46
CA LEU A 256 31.73 -10.29 -0.88
C LEU A 256 31.49 -11.76 -1.21
N SER A 257 30.50 -12.36 -0.56
CA SER A 257 30.19 -13.77 -0.68
C SER A 257 28.76 -14.01 -1.11
N PHE A 258 28.52 -15.21 -1.62
CA PHE A 258 27.17 -15.66 -1.94
C PHE A 258 26.25 -15.66 -0.70
N LEU A 259 26.81 -15.92 0.49
CA LEU A 259 26.07 -15.86 1.75
C LEU A 259 25.55 -14.44 2.03
N SER A 260 26.35 -13.41 1.79
CA SER A 260 25.90 -12.01 1.95
C SER A 260 24.69 -11.70 1.05
N LEU A 261 24.71 -12.20 -0.19
CA LEU A 261 23.62 -12.02 -1.15
C LEU A 261 22.36 -12.84 -0.81
N LYS A 262 22.50 -13.94 -0.06
CA LYS A 262 21.34 -14.72 0.41
C LYS A 262 20.65 -14.06 1.60
N ILE A 263 21.39 -13.30 2.40
CA ILE A 263 20.89 -12.61 3.59
C ILE A 263 20.31 -11.24 3.23
N GLY A 264 20.98 -10.50 2.33
CA GLY A 264 20.59 -9.16 1.86
C GLY A 264 19.68 -9.20 0.64
#